data_AF-A0AAN6MPX3-F1
#
_entry.id   AF-A0AAN6MPX3-F1
#
_cell.length_a   1.000
_cell.length_b   1.000
_cell.length_c   1.000
_cell.angle_alpha   90.00
_cell.angle_beta   90.00
_cell.angle_gamma   90.00
#
_symmetry.space_group_name_H-M   'P 1'
#
loop_
_entity.id
_entity.type
_entity.pdbx_description
1 polymer ?
#
loop_
_entity_poly.entity_id
_entity_poly.type
_entity_poly.pdbx_seq_one_letter_code
_entity_poly.pdbx_strand_id
1 'polypeptide(L)'
;MWLPTTKTLLPPPSFPIQQLVVAPFEWPDVGIIRDVSVYYFQLADAFLTPSRFVCGLLTLLTSLAISNMNLRAFSMAAAHLFACSPALDQPSAVEIGALPAETFTVANLVYHRQIKNCSTKIRDLLPGAWTVLVDTKPEPARPRVHGPQRSFQIAFVRPKTKTISADPTNPTSYRPKDLEVLGLEEFLRATAPDVDIASLDSRLEQVKKFIGKVASEVPTHQGQFSISRQPMLEIKIHMTRHYCQRTLGT
;
A
#
# COMPACT_ATOMS: atom_id res chain seq x y z
N MET A 1 23.54 10.78 -12.68
CA MET A 1 23.32 9.73 -13.69
C MET A 1 22.79 8.50 -12.95
N TRP A 2 21.53 8.13 -13.18
CA TRP A 2 20.93 6.94 -12.58
C TRP A 2 21.14 5.76 -13.52
N LEU A 3 21.91 4.76 -13.09
CA LEU A 3 22.10 3.53 -13.85
C LEU A 3 21.06 2.50 -13.38
N PRO A 4 20.26 1.91 -14.28
CA PRO A 4 19.36 0.83 -13.93
C PRO A 4 20.19 -0.35 -13.44
N THR A 5 20.03 -0.75 -12.19
CA THR A 5 20.64 -1.98 -11.67
C THR A 5 19.65 -3.12 -11.83
N THR A 6 20.08 -4.17 -12.53
CA THR A 6 19.32 -5.42 -12.70
C THR A 6 19.26 -6.26 -11.43
N LYS A 7 19.97 -5.85 -10.37
CA LYS A 7 19.99 -6.50 -9.06
C LYS A 7 19.09 -5.72 -8.10
N THR A 8 18.23 -6.43 -7.37
CA THR A 8 17.46 -5.87 -6.27
C THR A 8 18.42 -5.41 -5.19
N LEU A 9 18.73 -4.12 -5.15
CA LEU A 9 19.51 -3.53 -4.07
C LEU A 9 18.58 -3.35 -2.86
N LEU A 10 19.06 -3.72 -1.67
CA LEU A 10 18.39 -3.32 -0.44
C LEU A 10 18.33 -1.79 -0.42
N PRO A 11 17.18 -1.19 -0.07
CA PRO A 11 17.13 0.24 0.08
C PRO A 11 18.07 0.67 1.21
N PRO A 12 18.60 1.90 1.18
CA PRO A 12 19.40 2.41 2.29
C PRO A 12 18.63 2.29 3.61
N PRO A 13 19.30 2.10 4.76
CA PRO A 13 18.64 1.95 6.05
C PRO A 13 17.65 3.09 6.39
N SER A 14 17.90 4.29 5.87
CA SER A 14 17.04 5.47 6.01
C SER A 14 15.70 5.38 5.25
N PHE A 15 15.55 4.41 4.35
CA PHE A 15 14.40 4.29 3.43
C PHE A 15 13.90 2.84 3.35
N PRO A 16 13.55 2.20 4.46
CA PRO A 16 13.52 0.75 4.54
C PRO A 16 12.32 0.11 3.84
N ILE A 17 11.41 0.88 3.24
CA ILE A 17 10.22 0.37 2.55
C ILE A 17 10.56 -0.02 1.11
N GLN A 18 10.39 -1.29 0.77
CA GLN A 18 10.64 -1.80 -0.58
C GLN A 18 9.38 -1.83 -1.44
N GLN A 19 8.25 -2.24 -0.88
CA GLN A 19 7.03 -2.48 -1.64
C GLN A 19 5.76 -2.33 -0.79
N LEU A 20 4.67 -1.95 -1.45
CA LEU A 20 3.32 -1.86 -0.88
C LEU A 20 2.38 -2.76 -1.68
N VAL A 21 1.65 -3.60 -0.96
CA VAL A 21 0.65 -4.52 -1.50
C VAL A 21 -0.71 -4.15 -0.93
N VAL A 22 -1.67 -3.85 -1.79
CA VAL A 22 -3.04 -3.51 -1.40
C VAL A 22 -3.97 -4.60 -1.89
N ALA A 23 -4.63 -5.28 -0.95
CA ALA A 23 -5.58 -6.32 -1.24
C ALA A 23 -6.75 -5.78 -2.08
N PRO A 24 -7.28 -6.59 -2.99
CA PRO A 24 -8.39 -6.19 -3.85
C PRO A 24 -9.66 -5.96 -3.04
N PHE A 25 -10.45 -5.00 -3.51
CA PHE A 25 -11.75 -4.69 -2.97
C PHE A 25 -12.78 -5.68 -3.53
N GLU A 26 -13.37 -6.52 -2.68
CA GLU A 26 -14.56 -7.27 -3.07
C GLU A 26 -15.76 -6.31 -3.08
N TRP A 27 -16.34 -6.10 -4.26
CA TRP A 27 -17.63 -5.39 -4.39
C TRP A 27 -18.74 -6.43 -4.28
N PRO A 28 -19.54 -6.45 -3.18
CA PRO A 28 -20.53 -7.51 -2.97
C PRO A 28 -21.67 -7.50 -3.99
N ASP A 29 -21.93 -6.36 -4.64
CA ASP A 29 -23.16 -6.13 -5.41
C ASP A 29 -23.07 -6.40 -6.91
N VAL A 30 -21.90 -6.79 -7.42
CA VAL A 30 -21.75 -7.11 -8.85
C VAL A 30 -21.32 -8.56 -8.94
N GLY A 31 -22.28 -9.47 -9.17
CA GLY A 31 -22.08 -10.93 -9.34
C GLY A 31 -21.20 -11.33 -10.53
N ILE A 32 -20.30 -10.45 -10.95
CA ILE A 32 -19.24 -10.67 -11.91
C ILE A 32 -17.99 -10.89 -11.07
N ILE A 33 -17.48 -12.13 -11.04
CA ILE A 33 -16.14 -12.46 -10.56
C ILE A 33 -15.17 -11.61 -11.38
N ARG A 34 -14.77 -10.45 -10.86
CA ARG A 34 -13.68 -9.66 -11.43
C ARG A 34 -12.39 -10.29 -10.94
N ASP A 35 -11.42 -10.40 -11.85
CA ASP A 35 -10.03 -10.73 -11.53
C ASP A 35 -9.65 -10.00 -10.23
N VAL A 36 -9.33 -10.77 -9.20
CA VAL A 36 -9.04 -10.31 -7.84
C VAL A 36 -7.66 -9.66 -7.90
N SER A 37 -7.59 -8.44 -8.44
CA SER A 37 -6.34 -7.78 -8.77
C SER A 37 -5.75 -7.14 -7.51
N VAL A 38 -4.78 -7.81 -6.91
CA VAL A 38 -3.90 -7.23 -5.89
C VAL A 38 -3.14 -6.05 -6.53
N TYR A 39 -3.16 -4.87 -5.90
CA TYR A 39 -2.32 -3.77 -6.33
C TYR A 39 -0.95 -3.90 -5.69
N TYR A 40 0.08 -3.74 -6.51
CA TYR A 40 1.46 -3.75 -6.07
C TYR A 40 2.15 -2.47 -6.49
N PHE A 41 2.90 -1.89 -5.56
CA PHE A 41 3.73 -0.72 -5.79
C PHE A 41 5.16 -1.01 -5.36
N GLN A 42 6.10 -0.89 -6.29
CA GLN A 42 7.52 -0.89 -5.97
C GLN A 42 7.89 0.51 -5.47
N LEU A 43 8.48 0.58 -4.28
CA LEU A 43 8.83 1.85 -3.60
C LEU A 43 10.31 1.95 -3.22
N ALA A 44 11.11 0.92 -3.52
CA ALA A 44 12.54 0.90 -3.18
C ALA A 44 13.35 2.05 -3.82
N ASP A 45 12.89 2.59 -4.94
CA ASP A 45 13.50 3.70 -5.68
C ASP A 45 12.86 5.08 -5.36
N ALA A 46 11.90 5.13 -4.44
CA ALA A 46 11.24 6.37 -4.05
C ALA A 46 12.00 7.17 -2.96
N PHE A 47 12.97 6.55 -2.28
CA PHE A 47 13.73 7.15 -1.16
C PHE A 47 12.82 7.79 -0.09
N LEU A 48 11.75 7.09 0.29
CA LEU A 48 10.81 7.58 1.28
C LEU A 48 11.31 7.28 2.68
N THR A 49 11.48 8.33 3.49
CA THR A 49 11.69 8.12 4.93
C THR A 49 10.44 7.43 5.50
N PRO A 50 10.56 6.68 6.61
CA PRO A 50 9.40 6.04 7.25
C PRO A 50 8.26 7.04 7.52
N SER A 51 8.60 8.24 7.99
CA SER A 51 7.66 9.34 8.25
C SER A 51 6.90 9.76 6.98
N ARG A 52 7.62 10.03 5.88
CA ARG A 52 7.02 10.42 4.59
C ARG A 52 6.18 9.29 4.00
N PHE A 53 6.67 8.06 4.08
CA PHE A 53 5.93 6.89 3.63
C PHE A 53 4.58 6.78 4.35
N VAL A 54 4.56 6.87 5.68
CA VAL A 54 3.31 6.78 6.45
C VAL A 54 2.34 7.90 6.08
N CYS A 55 2.83 9.14 5.93
CA CYS A 55 1.98 10.24 5.49
C CYS A 55 1.37 9.99 4.10
N GLY A 56 2.17 9.47 3.16
CA GLY A 56 1.71 9.10 1.82
C GLY A 56 0.72 7.95 1.82
N LEU A 57 0.97 6.93 2.63
CA LEU A 57 0.06 5.81 2.83
C LEU A 57 -1.29 6.30 3.36
N LEU A 58 -1.32 7.11 4.43
CA LEU A 58 -2.56 7.64 4.98
C LEU A 58 -3.33 8.49 3.97
N THR A 59 -2.62 9.27 3.15
CA THR A 59 -3.23 10.08 2.09
C THR A 59 -3.81 9.19 0.98
N LEU A 60 -3.08 8.14 0.57
CA LEU A 60 -3.56 7.14 -0.39
C LEU A 60 -4.82 6.43 0.12
N LEU A 61 -4.83 5.99 1.38
CA LEU A 61 -6.00 5.35 1.99
C LEU A 61 -7.17 6.31 2.13
N THR A 62 -6.90 7.59 2.39
CA THR A 62 -7.94 8.65 2.41
C THR A 62 -8.57 8.82 1.04
N SER A 63 -7.75 8.89 -0.02
CA SER A 63 -8.26 8.92 -1.40
C SER A 63 -9.09 7.68 -1.70
N LEU A 64 -8.63 6.49 -1.30
CA LEU A 64 -9.40 5.25 -1.41
C LEU A 64 -10.68 5.26 -0.60
N ALA A 65 -10.75 5.95 0.55
CA ALA A 65 -11.96 6.00 1.35
C ALA A 65 -13.05 6.85 0.70
N ILE A 66 -12.67 8.01 0.13
CA ILE A 66 -13.61 9.00 -0.39
C ILE A 66 -14.01 8.76 -1.85
N SER A 67 -13.16 8.11 -2.64
CA SER A 67 -13.34 8.03 -4.09
C SER A 67 -13.67 6.61 -4.54
N ASN A 68 -14.47 6.52 -5.61
CA ASN A 68 -14.59 5.33 -6.44
C ASN A 68 -13.56 5.42 -7.57
N MET A 69 -12.29 5.67 -7.21
CA MET A 69 -11.23 5.78 -8.20
C MET A 69 -11.16 4.49 -9.03
N ASN A 70 -11.19 4.66 -10.35
CA ASN A 70 -10.86 3.56 -11.24
C ASN A 70 -9.38 3.16 -11.06
N LEU A 71 -9.05 1.92 -11.41
CA LEU A 71 -7.72 1.34 -11.19
C LEU A 71 -6.58 2.15 -11.82
N ARG A 72 -6.88 2.78 -12.96
CA ARG A 72 -5.92 3.53 -13.76
C ARG A 72 -5.49 4.80 -13.04
N ALA A 73 -6.46 5.55 -12.52
CA ALA A 73 -6.20 6.74 -11.72
C ALA A 73 -5.51 6.39 -10.40
N PHE A 74 -5.86 5.24 -9.81
CA PHE A 74 -5.30 4.81 -8.53
C PHE A 74 -3.78 4.60 -8.58
N SER A 75 -3.26 3.93 -9.61
CA SER A 75 -1.81 3.65 -9.69
C SER A 75 -0.99 4.90 -9.94
N MET A 76 -1.48 5.82 -10.77
CA MET A 76 -0.83 7.11 -11.01
C MET A 76 -0.89 7.98 -9.75
N ALA A 77 -2.04 8.03 -9.08
CA ALA A 77 -2.19 8.76 -7.83
C ALA A 77 -1.22 8.23 -6.76
N ALA A 78 -1.07 6.92 -6.61
CA ALA A 78 -0.11 6.34 -5.67
C ALA A 78 1.33 6.83 -5.92
N ALA A 79 1.80 6.79 -7.18
CA ALA A 79 3.14 7.27 -7.53
C ALA A 79 3.36 8.73 -7.11
N HIS A 80 2.41 9.61 -7.44
CA HIS A 80 2.47 11.03 -7.10
C HIS A 80 2.35 11.30 -5.61
N LEU A 81 1.42 10.61 -4.94
CA LEU A 81 1.20 10.77 -3.51
C LEU A 81 2.47 10.44 -2.74
N PHE A 82 3.13 9.33 -3.04
CA PHE A 82 4.39 8.98 -2.38
C PHE A 82 5.51 9.99 -2.68
N ALA A 83 5.66 10.44 -3.93
CA ALA A 83 6.67 11.43 -4.27
C ALA A 83 6.47 12.78 -3.56
N CYS A 84 5.21 13.21 -3.38
CA CYS A 84 4.88 14.52 -2.82
C CYS A 84 4.50 14.50 -1.33
N SER A 85 4.70 13.38 -0.64
CA SER A 85 4.29 13.25 0.76
C SER A 85 5.19 14.05 1.69
N PRO A 86 4.63 14.91 2.57
CA PRO A 86 5.41 15.55 3.63
C PRO A 86 5.77 14.54 4.72
N ALA A 87 6.72 14.89 5.57
CA ALA A 87 6.97 14.15 6.80
C ALA A 87 5.83 14.38 7.81
N LEU A 88 5.57 13.41 8.70
CA LEU A 88 4.52 13.48 9.73
C LEU A 88 4.71 14.66 10.68
N ASP A 89 5.94 14.92 11.08
CA ASP A 89 6.37 15.97 12.00
C ASP A 89 6.46 17.35 11.33
N GLN A 90 6.41 17.41 10.00
CA GLN A 90 6.50 18.64 9.21
C GLN A 90 5.41 18.70 8.13
N PRO A 91 4.13 18.73 8.52
CA PRO A 91 3.02 18.63 7.56
C PRO A 91 2.91 19.81 6.58
N SER A 92 3.56 20.93 6.89
CA SER A 92 3.61 22.14 6.05
C SER A 92 4.83 22.21 5.13
N ALA A 93 5.81 21.31 5.30
CA ALA A 93 6.99 21.30 4.46
C ALA A 93 6.65 20.75 3.07
N VAL A 94 7.02 21.48 2.02
CA VAL A 94 6.92 21.01 0.64
C VAL A 94 8.20 20.26 0.32
N GLU A 95 8.11 18.93 0.35
CA GLU A 95 9.22 18.06 -0.05
C GLU A 95 8.78 17.21 -1.25
N ILE A 96 9.49 17.35 -2.37
CA ILE A 96 9.27 16.56 -3.58
C ILE A 96 10.39 15.54 -3.66
N GLY A 97 10.04 14.28 -3.47
CA GLY A 97 10.93 13.13 -3.60
C GLY A 97 11.00 12.62 -5.04
N ALA A 98 11.81 11.60 -5.25
CA ALA A 98 11.83 10.88 -6.51
C ALA A 98 10.48 10.18 -6.73
N LEU A 99 9.98 10.23 -7.96
CA LEU A 99 8.86 9.37 -8.36
C LEU A 99 9.34 7.91 -8.35
N PRO A 100 8.59 6.97 -7.74
CA PRO A 100 8.93 5.55 -7.83
C PRO A 100 8.85 5.13 -9.30
N ALA A 101 10.01 4.94 -9.94
CA ALA A 101 10.12 4.88 -11.39
C ALA A 101 9.41 3.65 -11.95
N GLU A 102 9.53 2.49 -11.29
CA GLU A 102 8.82 1.28 -11.70
C GLU A 102 7.30 1.44 -11.55
N THR A 103 6.85 1.91 -10.38
CA THR A 103 5.42 2.16 -10.13
C THR A 103 4.85 3.17 -11.11
N PHE A 104 5.54 4.27 -11.36
CA PHE A 104 5.14 5.29 -12.32
C PHE A 104 5.12 4.74 -13.75
N THR A 105 6.13 3.99 -14.17
CA THR A 105 6.19 3.40 -15.52
C THR A 105 5.01 2.47 -15.75
N VAL A 106 4.71 1.60 -14.78
CA VAL A 106 3.55 0.70 -14.84
C VAL A 106 2.24 1.47 -14.86
N ALA A 107 2.08 2.45 -13.97
CA ALA A 107 0.90 3.29 -13.92
C ALA A 107 0.66 4.06 -15.23
N ASN A 108 1.73 4.61 -15.81
CA ASN A 108 1.71 5.35 -17.08
C ASN A 108 1.30 4.43 -18.25
N LEU A 109 1.78 3.19 -18.27
CA LEU A 109 1.37 2.18 -19.25
C LEU A 109 -0.12 1.83 -19.11
N VAL A 110 -0.60 1.60 -17.88
CA VAL A 110 -2.02 1.31 -17.61
C VAL A 110 -2.92 2.48 -18.01
N TYR A 111 -2.49 3.70 -17.70
CA TYR A 111 -3.24 4.92 -17.97
C TYR A 111 -3.35 5.22 -19.47
N HIS A 112 -2.22 5.21 -20.19
CA HIS A 112 -2.19 5.60 -21.62
C HIS A 112 -2.45 4.45 -22.59
N ARG A 113 -1.97 3.23 -22.31
CA ARG A 113 -2.04 2.10 -23.26
C ARG A 113 -3.24 1.19 -23.04
N GLN A 114 -4.11 1.53 -22.10
CA GLN A 114 -5.34 0.79 -21.77
C GLN A 114 -5.13 -0.70 -21.46
N ILE A 115 -3.92 -1.09 -21.04
CA ILE A 115 -3.63 -2.47 -20.68
C ILE A 115 -4.40 -2.79 -19.40
N LYS A 116 -5.22 -3.84 -19.44
CA LYS A 116 -6.11 -4.20 -18.33
C LYS A 116 -5.34 -4.79 -17.13
N ASN A 117 -4.19 -5.42 -17.38
CA ASN A 117 -3.47 -6.23 -16.38
C ASN A 117 -1.96 -5.92 -16.36
N CYS A 118 -1.56 -4.70 -15.98
CA CYS A 118 -0.17 -4.46 -15.61
C CYS A 118 -0.01 -4.60 -14.10
N SER A 119 -0.04 -5.83 -13.59
CA SER A 119 0.52 -6.07 -12.27
C SER A 119 2.05 -6.07 -12.39
N THR A 120 2.67 -5.25 -11.57
CA THR A 120 4.08 -5.35 -11.22
C THR A 120 4.31 -6.71 -10.54
N LYS A 121 5.42 -7.36 -10.89
CA LYS A 121 5.78 -8.66 -10.31
C LYS A 121 6.05 -8.47 -8.82
N ILE A 122 5.34 -9.21 -7.96
CA ILE A 122 5.66 -9.25 -6.53
C ILE A 122 7.11 -9.69 -6.36
N ARG A 123 7.90 -8.92 -5.60
CA ARG A 123 9.30 -9.24 -5.35
C ARG A 123 9.46 -10.01 -4.04
N ASP A 124 10.57 -10.72 -3.98
CA ASP A 124 10.99 -11.44 -2.78
C ASP A 124 11.00 -10.51 -1.56
N LEU A 125 10.55 -11.06 -0.44
CA LEU A 125 10.67 -10.38 0.84
C LEU A 125 12.12 -10.51 1.30
N LEU A 126 12.82 -9.39 1.47
CA LEU A 126 14.22 -9.36 1.86
C LEU A 126 14.37 -9.07 3.36
N PRO A 127 15.27 -9.76 4.08
CA PRO A 127 15.67 -9.34 5.42
C PRO A 127 16.18 -7.90 5.38
N GLY A 128 15.71 -7.06 6.30
CA GLY A 128 16.09 -5.65 6.39
C GLY A 128 15.24 -4.69 5.56
N ALA A 129 14.36 -5.17 4.69
CA ALA A 129 13.41 -4.34 3.96
C ALA A 129 11.97 -4.65 4.38
N TRP A 130 11.16 -3.61 4.54
CA TRP A 130 9.76 -3.72 4.90
C TRP A 130 8.87 -3.80 3.65
N THR A 131 7.93 -4.73 3.71
CA THR A 131 6.78 -4.83 2.83
C THR A 131 5.55 -4.39 3.59
N VAL A 132 4.75 -3.51 3.00
CA VAL A 132 3.51 -3.05 3.62
C VAL A 132 2.34 -3.76 2.97
N LEU A 133 1.51 -4.38 3.80
CA LEU A 133 0.28 -5.02 3.41
C LEU A 133 -0.88 -4.14 3.86
N VAL A 134 -1.79 -3.83 2.94
CA VAL A 134 -3.04 -3.15 3.23
C VAL A 134 -4.17 -4.08 2.84
N ASP A 135 -5.02 -4.42 3.80
CA ASP A 135 -6.24 -5.16 3.57
C ASP A 135 -7.46 -4.26 3.80
N THR A 136 -8.50 -4.45 3.00
CA THR A 136 -9.78 -3.75 3.15
C THR A 136 -10.79 -4.71 3.71
N LYS A 137 -11.19 -4.50 4.98
CA LYS A 137 -12.23 -5.34 5.57
C LYS A 137 -13.60 -4.84 5.13
N PRO A 138 -14.41 -5.69 4.48
CA PRO A 138 -15.83 -5.38 4.31
C PRO A 138 -16.46 -5.37 5.70
N GLU A 139 -17.02 -4.23 6.09
CA GLU A 139 -17.81 -4.19 7.31
C GLU A 139 -19.13 -4.95 7.05
N PRO A 140 -19.60 -5.82 7.97
CA PRO A 140 -20.88 -6.48 7.81
C PRO A 140 -21.96 -5.43 7.53
N ALA A 141 -22.74 -5.67 6.48
CA ALA A 141 -23.76 -4.75 5.98
C ALA A 141 -24.70 -4.32 7.11
N ARG A 142 -24.44 -3.16 7.70
CA ARG A 142 -25.41 -2.50 8.57
C ARG A 142 -26.56 -2.02 7.68
N PRO A 143 -27.80 -2.00 8.17
CA PRO A 143 -28.96 -1.63 7.36
C PRO A 143 -28.80 -0.20 6.82
N ARG A 144 -28.41 -0.10 5.54
CA ARG A 144 -28.60 0.89 4.45
C ARG A 144 -28.76 2.41 4.73
N VAL A 145 -28.67 2.87 5.96
CA VAL A 145 -28.83 4.30 6.30
C VAL A 145 -27.54 5.08 6.08
N HIS A 146 -26.40 4.39 6.13
CA HIS A 146 -25.07 4.96 5.88
C HIS A 146 -24.38 4.17 4.75
N GLY A 147 -23.81 4.86 3.77
CA GLY A 147 -23.06 4.29 2.65
C GLY A 147 -21.92 3.35 3.06
N PRO A 148 -21.15 2.81 2.09
CA PRO A 148 -20.16 1.77 2.37
C PRO A 148 -19.07 2.30 3.31
N GLN A 149 -19.08 1.80 4.54
CA GLN A 149 -18.02 2.02 5.51
C GLN A 149 -16.78 1.21 5.11
N ARG A 150 -15.63 1.89 5.02
CA ARG A 150 -14.36 1.30 4.58
C ARG A 150 -13.40 1.24 5.76
N SER A 151 -13.02 0.03 6.15
CA SER A 151 -12.00 -0.20 7.18
C SER A 151 -10.73 -0.76 6.55
N PHE A 152 -9.58 -0.23 6.95
CA PHE A 152 -8.27 -0.65 6.45
C PHE A 152 -7.49 -1.31 7.58
N GLN A 153 -6.90 -2.46 7.27
CA GLN A 153 -5.89 -3.09 8.10
C GLN A 153 -4.53 -2.91 7.46
N ILE A 154 -3.54 -2.50 8.25
CA ILE A 154 -2.20 -2.25 7.77
C ILE A 154 -1.25 -3.13 8.55
N ALA A 155 -0.35 -3.81 7.85
CA ALA A 155 0.72 -4.57 8.46
C ALA A 155 2.05 -4.27 7.77
N PHE A 156 3.09 -4.04 8.56
CA PHE A 156 4.46 -3.93 8.10
C PHE A 156 5.12 -5.28 8.34
N VAL A 157 5.57 -5.93 7.27
CA VAL A 157 6.10 -7.28 7.29
C VAL A 157 7.51 -7.29 6.76
N ARG A 158 8.42 -7.97 7.46
CA ARG A 158 9.73 -8.35 6.91
C ARG A 158 10.16 -9.73 7.41
N PRO A 159 10.96 -10.48 6.63
CA PRO A 159 11.60 -11.67 7.14
C PRO A 159 12.67 -11.31 8.16
N LYS A 160 12.76 -12.10 9.24
CA LYS A 160 13.77 -11.89 10.28
C LYS A 160 15.17 -12.35 9.85
N THR A 161 15.25 -13.45 9.10
CA THR A 161 16.53 -14.14 8.86
C THR A 161 16.80 -14.48 7.40
N LYS A 162 15.81 -14.98 6.66
CA LYS A 162 16.00 -15.46 5.29
C LYS A 162 15.04 -14.80 4.33
N THR A 163 15.50 -14.56 3.11
CA THR A 163 14.67 -14.12 2.00
C THR A 163 13.53 -15.12 1.76
N ILE A 164 12.32 -14.61 1.58
CA ILE A 164 11.15 -15.41 1.21
C ILE A 164 10.85 -15.11 -0.25
N SER A 165 10.97 -16.13 -1.09
CA SER A 165 10.75 -15.95 -2.53
C SER A 165 9.28 -15.70 -2.84
N ALA A 166 9.03 -14.73 -3.72
CA ALA A 166 7.74 -14.47 -4.33
C ALA A 166 7.50 -15.31 -5.60
N ASP A 167 8.42 -16.21 -5.96
CA ASP A 167 8.28 -17.11 -7.09
C ASP A 167 7.20 -18.19 -6.79
N PRO A 168 6.07 -18.21 -7.53
CA PRO A 168 5.02 -19.19 -7.30
C PRO A 168 5.42 -20.61 -7.71
N THR A 169 6.50 -20.79 -8.47
CA THR A 169 7.03 -22.11 -8.85
C THR A 169 7.86 -22.75 -7.76
N ASN A 170 8.50 -21.93 -6.95
CA ASN A 170 9.41 -22.37 -5.91
C ASN A 170 9.09 -21.63 -4.60
N PRO A 171 7.89 -21.84 -4.03
CA PRO A 171 7.47 -21.13 -2.85
C PRO A 171 8.40 -21.47 -1.69
N THR A 172 9.01 -20.44 -1.11
CA THR A 172 9.79 -20.62 0.11
C THR A 172 8.85 -20.91 1.27
N SER A 173 8.99 -22.06 1.94
CA SER A 173 8.24 -22.34 3.16
C SER A 173 8.68 -21.38 4.27
N TYR A 174 7.72 -20.71 4.91
CA TYR A 174 7.95 -19.84 6.05
C TYR A 174 6.94 -20.15 7.16
N ARG A 175 7.33 -19.90 8.40
CA ARG A 175 6.46 -19.96 9.58
C ARG A 175 6.19 -18.53 10.07
N PRO A 176 5.07 -18.29 10.77
CA PRO A 176 4.79 -16.96 11.34
C PRO A 176 5.94 -16.42 12.21
N LYS A 177 6.64 -17.29 12.93
CA LYS A 177 7.81 -16.91 13.74
C LYS A 177 9.01 -16.38 12.94
N ASP A 178 9.09 -16.71 11.65
CA ASP A 178 10.16 -16.29 10.74
C ASP A 178 9.93 -14.87 10.20
N LEU A 179 8.73 -14.33 10.40
CA LEU A 179 8.32 -12.98 10.05
C LEU A 179 8.33 -12.07 11.28
N GLU A 180 8.69 -10.81 11.05
CA GLU A 180 8.39 -9.70 11.92
C GLU A 180 7.20 -8.96 11.34
N VAL A 181 6.17 -8.75 12.16
CA VAL A 181 4.93 -8.08 11.77
C VAL A 181 4.67 -6.96 12.76
N LEU A 182 4.61 -5.73 12.28
CA LEU A 182 4.39 -4.53 13.07
C LEU A 182 3.13 -3.79 12.60
N GLY A 183 2.49 -3.08 13.54
CA GLY A 183 1.52 -2.05 13.23
C GLY A 183 2.22 -0.75 12.82
N LEU A 184 1.41 0.27 12.53
CA LEU A 184 1.90 1.57 12.07
C LEU A 184 2.78 2.28 13.10
N GLU A 185 2.37 2.23 14.37
CA GLU A 185 3.05 2.88 15.49
C GLU A 185 4.36 2.16 15.83
N GLU A 186 4.33 0.83 15.91
CA GLU A 186 5.52 0.01 16.17
C GLU A 186 6.53 0.13 15.03
N PHE A 187 6.07 0.20 13.78
CA PHE A 187 6.92 0.45 12.63
C PHE A 187 7.66 1.79 12.74
N LEU A 188 6.97 2.87 13.08
CA LEU A 188 7.60 4.19 13.26
C LEU A 188 8.62 4.17 14.40
N ARG A 189 8.27 3.58 15.56
CA ARG A 189 9.23 3.43 16.67
C ARG A 189 10.48 2.65 16.26
N ALA A 190 10.33 1.62 15.44
CA ALA A 190 11.44 0.78 15.01
C ALA A 190 12.32 1.42 13.93
N THR A 191 11.79 2.32 13.10
CA THR A 191 12.48 2.82 11.90
C THR A 191 12.74 4.32 11.88
N ALA A 192 12.01 5.10 12.67
CA ALA A 192 12.16 6.53 12.83
C ALA A 192 11.85 6.92 14.28
N PRO A 193 12.69 6.50 15.25
CA PRO A 193 12.46 6.71 16.67
C PRO A 193 12.37 8.19 17.07
N ASP A 194 12.94 9.08 16.24
CA ASP A 194 12.91 10.53 16.45
C ASP A 194 11.56 11.17 16.05
N VAL A 195 10.68 10.43 15.38
CA VAL A 195 9.34 10.93 14.99
C VAL A 195 8.41 10.86 16.19
N ASP A 196 7.85 12.00 16.57
CA ASP A 196 6.85 12.08 17.63
C ASP A 196 5.56 11.35 17.23
N ILE A 197 5.18 10.34 18.01
CA ILE A 197 3.95 9.55 17.81
C ILE A 197 2.69 10.42 17.93
N ALA A 198 2.72 11.54 18.68
CA ALA A 198 1.60 12.46 18.71
C ALA A 198 1.33 13.10 17.32
N SER A 199 2.35 13.20 16.47
CA SER A 199 2.20 13.65 15.08
C SER A 199 1.41 12.63 14.24
N LEU A 200 1.63 11.34 14.46
CA LEU A 200 0.81 10.28 13.85
C LEU A 200 -0.65 10.38 14.32
N ASP A 201 -0.88 10.53 15.62
CA ASP A 201 -2.24 10.65 16.16
C ASP A 201 -2.97 11.88 15.59
N SER A 202 -2.30 13.04 15.56
CA SER A 202 -2.81 14.25 14.93
C SER A 202 -3.17 14.03 13.47
N ARG A 203 -2.31 13.35 12.70
CA ARG A 203 -2.55 13.04 11.29
C ARG A 203 -3.75 12.11 11.10
N LEU A 204 -3.88 11.08 11.93
CA LEU A 204 -5.03 10.17 11.90
C LEU A 204 -6.33 10.90 12.20
N GLU A 205 -6.34 11.82 13.17
CA GLU A 205 -7.52 12.64 13.48
C GLU A 205 -7.86 13.62 12.36
N GLN A 206 -6.87 14.22 11.70
CA GLN A 206 -7.10 15.04 10.50
C GLN A 206 -7.75 14.24 9.38
N VAL A 207 -7.26 13.02 9.11
CA VAL A 207 -7.83 12.13 8.10
C VAL A 207 -9.28 11.79 8.44
N LYS A 208 -9.58 11.40 9.69
CA LYS A 208 -10.95 11.11 10.14
C LYS A 208 -11.87 12.31 9.95
N LYS A 209 -11.45 13.50 10.38
CA LYS A 209 -12.22 14.75 10.22
C LYS A 209 -12.49 15.06 8.75
N PHE A 210 -11.48 14.94 7.90
CA PHE A 210 -11.61 15.19 6.47
C PHE A 210 -12.62 14.24 5.82
N ILE A 211 -12.52 12.94 6.10
CA ILE A 211 -13.44 11.94 5.57
C ILE A 211 -14.86 12.18 6.07
N GLY A 212 -15.04 12.48 7.37
CA GLY A 212 -16.34 12.84 7.94
C GLY A 212 -16.95 14.08 7.29
N LYS A 213 -16.14 15.10 6.99
CA LYS A 213 -16.58 16.30 6.25
C LYS A 213 -17.05 15.96 4.84
N VAL A 214 -16.25 15.24 4.06
CA VAL A 214 -16.61 14.84 2.68
C VAL A 214 -17.91 14.02 2.67
N ALA A 215 -18.08 13.12 3.64
CA ALA A 215 -19.29 12.32 3.79
C ALA A 215 -20.55 13.16 4.11
N SER A 216 -20.40 14.29 4.80
CA SER A 216 -21.50 15.21 5.09
C SER A 216 -21.88 16.11 3.90
N GLU A 217 -20.90 16.46 3.05
CA GLU A 217 -21.09 17.37 1.92
C GLU A 217 -21.55 16.65 0.65
N VAL A 218 -21.21 15.36 0.49
CA VAL A 218 -21.61 14.54 -0.65
C VAL A 218 -22.40 13.33 -0.15
N PRO A 219 -23.76 13.38 -0.15
CA PRO A 219 -24.61 12.33 0.43
C PRO A 219 -24.41 10.93 -0.16
N THR A 220 -23.84 10.84 -1.37
CA THR A 220 -23.47 9.59 -2.04
C THR A 220 -22.15 8.97 -1.58
N HIS A 221 -21.34 9.68 -0.79
CA HIS A 221 -20.03 9.23 -0.27
C HIS A 221 -20.00 9.16 1.26
N GLN A 222 -20.95 8.46 1.87
CA GLN A 222 -20.91 8.17 3.30
C GLN A 222 -19.85 7.10 3.60
N GLY A 223 -18.58 7.51 3.64
CA GLY A 223 -17.47 6.70 4.08
C GLY A 223 -17.14 6.98 5.54
N GLN A 224 -17.08 5.95 6.38
CA GLN A 224 -16.46 6.02 7.70
C GLN A 224 -15.10 5.32 7.62
N PHE A 225 -14.07 5.93 8.22
CA PHE A 225 -12.67 5.50 8.15
C PHE A 225 -12.18 4.99 9.48
N SER A 226 -11.61 3.79 9.48
CA SER A 226 -10.90 3.23 10.62
C SER A 226 -9.62 2.57 10.17
N ILE A 227 -8.56 2.78 10.95
CA ILE A 227 -7.30 2.05 10.85
C ILE A 227 -7.15 1.25 12.13
N SER A 228 -6.95 -0.06 11.99
CA SER A 228 -6.53 -0.90 13.12
C SER A 228 -5.11 -0.53 13.53
N ARG A 229 -4.91 -0.17 14.81
CA ARG A 229 -3.56 -0.03 15.38
C ARG A 229 -2.90 -1.38 15.63
N GLN A 230 -3.69 -2.44 15.76
CA GLN A 230 -3.16 -3.78 15.99
C GLN A 230 -2.57 -4.36 14.70
N PRO A 231 -1.40 -5.01 14.77
CA PRO A 231 -0.84 -5.74 13.65
C PRO A 231 -1.83 -6.83 13.19
N MET A 232 -1.89 -7.04 11.88
CA MET A 232 -2.69 -8.11 11.28
C MET A 232 -2.10 -9.46 11.73
N LEU A 233 -2.73 -10.09 12.73
CA LEU A 233 -2.24 -11.35 13.34
C LEU A 233 -2.52 -12.58 12.47
N GLU A 234 -3.47 -12.49 11.53
CA GLU A 234 -3.83 -13.57 10.62
C GLU A 234 -3.55 -13.13 9.17
N ILE A 235 -2.28 -13.23 8.78
CA ILE A 235 -1.86 -13.05 7.39
C ILE A 235 -2.06 -14.40 6.68
N LYS A 236 -3.28 -14.66 6.19
CA LYS A 236 -3.50 -15.68 5.16
C LYS A 236 -3.12 -15.06 3.82
N ILE A 237 -1.82 -14.99 3.51
CA ILE A 237 -1.39 -14.77 2.13
C ILE A 237 -1.74 -16.04 1.36
N HIS A 238 -2.96 -16.10 0.83
CA HIS A 238 -3.22 -16.95 -0.33
C HIS A 238 -2.48 -16.30 -1.49
N MET A 239 -1.23 -16.74 -1.73
CA MET A 239 -0.56 -16.51 -3.01
C MET A 239 -1.30 -17.35 -4.06
N THR A 240 -2.48 -16.90 -4.46
CA THR A 240 -3.26 -17.55 -5.49
C THR A 240 -2.51 -17.37 -6.81
N ARG A 241 -2.22 -18.49 -7.48
CA ARG A 241 -1.57 -18.51 -8.79
C ARG A 241 -2.35 -17.66 -9.78
N HIS A 242 -1.83 -16.48 -10.11
CA HIS A 242 -2.12 -15.84 -11.39
C HIS A 242 -0.84 -15.86 -12.22
N TYR A 243 -0.66 -17.00 -12.88
CA TYR A 243 0.34 -17.18 -13.90
C TYR A 243 -0.09 -16.39 -15.15
N CYS A 244 0.66 -15.33 -15.48
CA CYS A 244 0.62 -14.74 -16.80
C CYS A 244 1.81 -15.31 -17.59
N GLN A 245 1.65 -16.53 -18.10
CA GLN A 245 2.46 -17.01 -19.22
C GLN A 245 1.68 -16.75 -20.50
N ARG A 246 2.12 -15.77 -21.29
CA ARG A 246 1.99 -15.86 -22.74
C ARG A 246 3.34 -15.53 -23.37
N THR A 247 3.97 -16.62 -23.79
CA THR A 247 4.85 -16.75 -24.95
C THR A 247 4.75 -15.56 -25.90
N LEU A 248 5.85 -14.81 -26.00
CA LEU A 248 6.21 -14.12 -27.23
C LEU A 248 6.52 -15.21 -28.26
N GLY A 249 5.49 -15.62 -29.00
CA GLY A 249 5.67 -16.28 -30.29
C GLY A 249 6.00 -15.21 -31.32
N THR A 250 7.13 -15.43 -31.99
CA THR A 250 7.66 -14.72 -33.16
C THR A 250 6.63 -14.32 -34.20
#